data_AF-A0A453FNX1-F1
#
_entry.id   AF-A0A453FNX1-F1
#
_cell.length_a   1.000
_cell.length_b   1.000
_cell.length_c   1.000
_cell.angle_alpha   90.00
_cell.angle_beta   90.00
_cell.angle_gamma   90.00
#
_symmetry.space_group_name_H-M   'P 1'
#
loop_
_entity.id
_entity.type
_entity.pdbx_description
1 polymer ?
#
loop_
_entity_poly.entity_id
_entity_poly.type
_entity_poly.pdbx_seq_one_letter_code
_entity_poly.pdbx_strand_id
1 'polypeptide(L)'
;MIYYPSYAGGGMKELFRKVGNRSSEFYPEVRKVRRDGSYIYEEFMPTGGTDVKVYTIGPGYAHAEARKSPVVDGVVMRNSDGKEVRYPVLLTPTEKQIARNVCQAFRQA
;
A
#
# COMPACT_ATOMS: atom_id res chain seq x y z
N MET A 1 -7.16 1.40 -7.95
CA MET A 1 -6.70 1.30 -9.35
C MET A 1 -5.74 2.44 -9.58
N ILE A 2 -4.64 2.18 -10.29
CA ILE A 2 -3.63 3.19 -10.63
C ILE A 2 -3.64 3.33 -12.13
N TYR A 3 -3.90 4.54 -12.63
CA TYR A 3 -3.93 4.82 -14.06
C TYR A 3 -2.62 5.47 -14.46
N TYR A 4 -1.94 4.91 -15.46
CA TYR A 4 -0.66 5.44 -15.92
C TYR A 4 -0.86 6.42 -17.07
N PRO A 5 -0.06 7.49 -17.14
CA PRO A 5 -0.14 8.44 -18.23
C PRO A 5 0.34 7.82 -19.55
N SER A 6 -0.19 8.31 -20.67
CA SER A 6 0.13 7.78 -22.01
C SER A 6 1.63 7.81 -22.33
N TYR A 7 2.37 8.80 -21.83
CA TYR A 7 3.83 8.89 -22.05
C TYR A 7 4.61 7.77 -21.36
N ALA A 8 4.03 7.11 -20.36
CA ALA A 8 4.61 5.97 -19.64
C ALA A 8 4.05 4.62 -20.14
N GLY A 9 3.41 4.59 -21.32
CA GLY A 9 2.79 3.40 -21.91
C GLY A 9 1.28 3.26 -21.63
N GLY A 10 0.72 4.11 -20.77
CA GLY A 10 -0.69 4.05 -20.39
C GLY A 10 -1.05 2.77 -19.64
N GLY A 11 -2.33 2.44 -19.65
CA GLY A 11 -2.87 1.28 -18.94
C GLY A 11 -3.23 1.55 -17.49
N MET A 12 -3.64 0.50 -16.79
CA MET A 12 -4.10 0.59 -15.42
C MET A 12 -3.65 -0.63 -14.61
N LYS A 13 -3.25 -0.40 -13.35
CA LYS A 13 -2.98 -1.46 -12.39
C LYS A 13 -4.12 -1.57 -11.40
N GLU A 14 -4.73 -2.75 -11.36
CA GLU A 14 -5.77 -3.09 -10.41
C GLU A 14 -5.15 -3.77 -9.20
N LEU A 15 -5.42 -3.24 -8.02
CA LEU A 15 -5.01 -3.84 -6.75
C LEU A 15 -6.22 -4.61 -6.19
N PHE A 16 -5.97 -5.78 -5.63
CA PHE A 16 -7.02 -6.62 -5.06
C PHE A 16 -6.54 -7.33 -3.79
N ARG A 17 -7.50 -7.84 -3.01
CA ARG A 17 -7.18 -8.71 -1.87
C ARG A 17 -6.42 -9.92 -2.38
N LYS A 18 -5.27 -10.22 -1.75
CA LYS A 18 -4.35 -11.26 -2.19
C LYS A 18 -5.06 -12.58 -2.49
N VAL A 19 -4.79 -13.13 -3.66
CA VAL A 19 -5.20 -14.47 -4.10
C VAL A 19 -3.93 -15.24 -4.46
N GLY A 20 -3.61 -16.26 -3.68
CA GLY A 20 -2.36 -17.02 -3.82
C GLY A 20 -1.11 -16.13 -3.66
N ASN A 21 -0.34 -15.97 -4.74
CA ASN A 21 0.87 -15.16 -4.82
C ASN A 21 0.66 -13.82 -5.54
N ARG A 22 -0.59 -13.41 -5.82
CA ARG A 22 -0.91 -12.18 -6.54
C ARG A 22 -1.64 -11.17 -5.65
N SER A 23 -1.33 -9.90 -5.81
CA SER A 23 -1.93 -8.74 -5.12
C SER A 23 -2.31 -7.59 -6.06
N SER A 24 -1.89 -7.66 -7.32
CA SER A 24 -2.33 -6.74 -8.37
C SER A 24 -2.16 -7.36 -9.76
N GLU A 25 -2.76 -6.71 -10.75
CA GLU A 25 -2.67 -7.05 -12.16
C GLU A 25 -2.62 -5.78 -13.01
N PHE A 26 -1.86 -5.82 -14.10
CA PHE A 26 -1.73 -4.71 -15.03
C PHE A 26 -2.54 -4.99 -16.29
N TYR A 27 -3.33 -4.01 -16.71
CA TYR A 27 -4.19 -4.05 -17.89
C TYR A 27 -3.77 -2.93 -18.86
N PRO A 28 -3.01 -3.24 -19.93
CA PRO A 28 -2.48 -2.22 -20.85
C PRO A 28 -3.57 -1.49 -21.63
N GLU A 29 -4.69 -2.16 -21.89
CA GLU A 29 -5.79 -1.64 -22.71
C GLU A 29 -6.74 -0.71 -21.93
N VAL A 30 -6.68 -0.74 -20.59
CA VAL A 30 -7.59 0.04 -19.74
C VAL A 30 -6.98 1.39 -19.42
N ARG A 31 -7.52 2.45 -20.03
CA ARG A 31 -7.00 3.83 -19.87
C ARG A 31 -8.03 4.82 -19.33
N LYS A 32 -9.31 4.42 -19.30
CA LYS A 32 -10.40 5.26 -18.80
C LYS A 32 -10.68 4.95 -17.34
N VAL A 33 -10.90 5.99 -16.55
CA VAL A 33 -11.30 5.86 -15.17
C VAL A 33 -12.72 5.28 -15.06
N ARG A 34 -12.97 4.53 -13.99
CA ARG A 34 -14.32 4.05 -13.62
C ARG A 34 -15.26 5.22 -13.35
N ARG A 35 -16.56 5.03 -13.63
CA ARG A 35 -17.61 6.07 -13.52
C ARG A 35 -18.94 5.54 -12.95
N ASP A 36 -18.96 4.27 -12.56
CA ASP A 36 -20.12 3.50 -12.08
C ASP A 36 -20.34 3.63 -10.57
N GLY A 37 -19.60 4.50 -9.89
CA GLY A 37 -19.72 4.75 -8.46
C GLY A 37 -18.96 5.99 -8.03
N SER A 38 -18.92 6.22 -6.72
CA SER A 38 -18.13 7.29 -6.12
C SER A 38 -16.70 6.81 -5.85
N TYR A 39 -15.72 7.59 -6.29
CA TYR A 39 -14.30 7.29 -6.11
C TYR A 39 -13.56 8.54 -5.61
N ILE A 40 -12.50 8.32 -4.83
CA ILE A 40 -11.52 9.35 -4.48
C ILE A 40 -10.35 9.21 -5.46
N TYR A 41 -9.92 10.33 -6.03
CA TYR A 41 -8.73 10.41 -6.86
C TYR A 41 -7.66 11.19 -6.09
N GLU A 42 -6.47 10.61 -6.01
CA GLU A 42 -5.31 11.19 -5.35
C GLU A 42 -4.09 11.08 -6.25
N GLU A 43 -3.10 11.94 -6.00
CA GLU A 43 -1.80 11.84 -6.66
C GLU A 43 -1.10 10.54 -6.27
N PHE A 44 -0.41 9.93 -7.24
CA PHE A 44 0.39 8.75 -6.96
C PHE A 44 1.69 9.12 -6.23
N MET A 45 1.85 8.64 -5.00
CA MET A 45 3.05 8.89 -4.20
C MET A 45 4.18 7.89 -4.54
N PRO A 46 5.37 8.34 -4.97
CA PRO A 46 6.50 7.45 -5.25
C PRO A 46 7.18 6.99 -3.95
N THR A 47 7.00 5.72 -3.56
CA THR A 47 7.49 5.17 -2.26
C THR A 47 8.70 4.25 -2.36
N GLY A 48 9.35 4.14 -3.53
CA GLY A 48 10.45 3.19 -3.74
C GLY A 48 10.02 1.72 -3.73
N GLY A 49 8.71 1.45 -3.85
CA GLY A 49 8.18 0.09 -4.03
C GLY A 49 7.87 -0.67 -2.76
N THR A 50 7.89 -0.02 -1.59
CA THR A 50 7.41 -0.62 -0.34
C THR A 50 6.34 0.25 0.33
N ASP A 51 5.48 -0.40 1.10
CA ASP A 51 4.52 0.27 1.98
C ASP A 51 4.93 0.00 3.43
N VAL A 52 5.00 1.04 4.25
CA VAL A 52 5.13 0.90 5.71
C VAL A 52 3.74 0.61 6.30
N LYS A 53 3.64 -0.45 7.09
CA LYS A 53 2.46 -0.85 7.86
C LYS A 53 2.74 -0.58 9.33
N VAL A 54 1.87 0.21 9.96
CA VAL A 54 2.01 0.63 11.35
C VAL A 54 0.88 0.03 12.18
N TYR A 55 1.20 -0.48 13.36
CA TYR A 55 0.27 -1.13 14.28
C TYR A 55 0.45 -0.51 15.67
N THR A 56 -0.59 0.12 16.20
CA THR A 56 -0.55 0.81 17.49
C THR A 56 -1.12 -0.06 18.61
N ILE A 57 -0.57 0.08 19.82
CA ILE A 57 -1.17 -0.42 21.07
C ILE A 57 -1.30 0.79 21.99
N GLY A 58 -2.46 1.44 21.93
CA GLY A 58 -2.65 2.77 22.49
C GLY A 58 -1.74 3.84 21.86
N PRO A 59 -1.78 5.08 22.37
CA PRO A 59 -1.04 6.23 21.80
C PRO A 59 0.45 6.25 22.18
N GLY A 60 0.91 5.29 22.99
CA GLY A 60 2.27 5.21 23.52
C GLY A 60 3.18 4.21 22.79
N TYR A 61 2.61 3.30 22.00
CA TYR A 61 3.36 2.25 21.31
C TYR A 61 2.91 2.05 19.87
N ALA A 62 3.87 1.92 18.96
CA ALA A 62 3.64 1.57 17.57
C ALA A 62 4.75 0.64 17.05
N HIS A 63 4.35 -0.50 16.49
CA HIS A 63 5.21 -1.38 15.70
C HIS A 63 5.09 -1.01 14.21
N ALA A 64 6.20 -1.07 13.47
CA ALA A 64 6.20 -0.82 12.03
C ALA A 64 7.01 -1.87 11.27
N GLU A 65 6.51 -2.23 10.10
CA GLU A 65 7.15 -3.13 9.16
C GLU A 65 6.88 -2.65 7.73
N ALA A 66 7.82 -2.84 6.82
CA ALA A 66 7.62 -2.58 5.40
C ALA A 66 7.29 -3.89 4.66
N ARG A 67 6.47 -3.77 3.62
CA ARG A 67 6.17 -4.86 2.68
C ARG A 67 6.30 -4.34 1.25
N LYS A 68 6.59 -5.22 0.29
CA LYS A 68 6.55 -4.84 -1.13
C LYS A 68 5.18 -4.31 -1.49
N SER A 69 5.16 -3.12 -2.09
CA SER A 69 3.95 -2.47 -2.51
C SER A 69 3.31 -3.26 -3.67
N PRO A 70 2.00 -3.50 -3.65
CA PRO A 70 1.32 -4.20 -4.75
C PRO A 70 1.41 -3.42 -6.07
N VAL A 71 1.82 -2.16 -6.04
CA VAL A 71 1.97 -1.30 -7.22
C VAL A 71 3.14 -1.68 -8.13
N VAL A 72 4.10 -2.46 -7.62
CA VAL A 72 5.31 -2.85 -8.36
C VAL A 72 4.94 -3.84 -9.49
N ASP A 73 4.86 -5.13 -9.19
CA ASP A 73 4.52 -6.17 -10.18
C ASP A 73 3.29 -7.01 -9.77
N GLY A 74 2.78 -6.81 -8.56
CA GLY A 74 1.67 -7.58 -8.02
C GLY A 74 2.03 -8.98 -7.53
N VAL A 75 3.31 -9.37 -7.53
CA VAL A 75 3.77 -10.66 -6.99
C VAL A 75 4.11 -10.51 -5.51
N VAL A 76 3.45 -11.32 -4.68
CA VAL A 76 3.67 -11.38 -3.23
C VAL A 76 4.96 -12.16 -2.96
N MET A 77 5.95 -11.49 -2.37
CA MET A 77 7.20 -12.14 -1.96
C MET A 77 6.97 -12.98 -0.72
N ARG A 78 7.41 -14.25 -0.75
CA ARG A 78 7.30 -15.19 0.36
C ARG A 78 8.67 -15.74 0.74
N ASN A 79 8.87 -16.00 2.03
CA ASN A 79 10.06 -16.68 2.54
C ASN A 79 9.95 -18.20 2.35
N SER A 80 10.97 -18.94 2.80
CA SER A 80 11.00 -20.42 2.77
C SER A 80 9.82 -21.08 3.48
N ASP A 81 9.25 -20.41 4.49
CA ASP A 81 8.10 -20.91 5.25
C ASP A 81 6.76 -20.53 4.61
N GLY A 82 6.78 -19.93 3.42
CA GLY A 82 5.60 -19.46 2.72
C GLY A 82 4.96 -18.20 3.31
N LYS A 83 5.56 -17.56 4.33
CA LYS A 83 5.09 -16.29 4.90
C LYS A 83 5.49 -15.13 4.02
N GLU A 84 4.65 -14.11 3.94
CA GLU A 84 4.99 -12.87 3.24
C GLU A 84 6.20 -12.20 3.87
N VAL A 85 7.18 -11.82 3.04
CA VAL A 85 8.40 -11.13 3.46
C VAL A 85 8.06 -9.75 4.03
N ARG A 86 8.66 -9.43 5.18
CA ARG A 86 8.53 -8.16 5.89
C ARG A 86 9.92 -7.64 6.20
N TYR A 87 10.07 -6.32 6.15
CA TYR A 87 11.32 -5.63 6.48
C TYR A 87 11.11 -4.79 7.74
N PRO A 88 12.05 -4.80 8.69
CA PRO A 88 11.91 -3.98 9.90
C PRO A 88 11.93 -2.49 9.54
N VAL A 89 11.09 -1.70 10.20
CA VAL A 89 11.05 -0.24 10.05
C VAL A 89 11.13 0.41 11.41
N LEU A 90 12.05 1.37 11.55
CA LEU A 90 12.09 2.26 12.70
C LEU A 90 11.39 3.56 12.32
N LEU A 91 10.25 3.82 12.98
CA LEU A 91 9.52 5.07 12.78
C LEU A 91 10.34 6.25 13.29
N THR A 92 10.42 7.28 12.46
CA THR A 92 10.93 8.60 12.83
C THR A 92 10.04 9.24 13.91
N PRO A 93 10.54 10.27 14.64
CA PRO A 93 9.71 11.00 15.60
C PRO A 93 8.40 11.54 14.99
N THR A 94 8.45 12.04 13.76
CA THR A 94 7.29 12.55 13.03
C THR A 94 6.28 11.44 12.76
N GLU A 95 6.71 10.27 12.29
CA GLU A 95 5.81 9.14 12.03
C GLU A 95 5.20 8.56 13.32
N LYS A 96 5.95 8.58 14.44
CA LYS A 96 5.40 8.24 15.75
C LYS A 96 4.29 9.20 16.16
N GLN A 97 4.46 10.50 15.89
CA GLN A 97 3.41 11.49 16.15
C GLN A 97 2.18 11.25 15.25
N ILE A 98 2.38 10.89 13.98
CA ILE A 98 1.28 10.50 13.08
C ILE A 98 0.53 9.29 13.65
N ALA A 99 1.23 8.23 14.04
CA ALA A 99 0.64 7.03 14.62
C ALA A 99 -0.17 7.34 15.89
N ARG A 100 0.37 8.19 16.77
CA ARG A 100 -0.34 8.67 17.97
C ARG A 100 -1.62 9.42 17.61
N ASN A 101 -1.55 10.36 16.68
CA ASN A 101 -2.69 11.17 16.26
C ASN A 101 -3.80 10.29 15.66
N VAL A 102 -3.45 9.31 14.83
CA VAL A 102 -4.40 8.35 14.26
C VAL A 102 -5.06 7.53 15.37
N CYS A 103 -4.28 6.94 16.28
CA CYS A 103 -4.82 6.14 17.38
C CYS A 103 -5.84 6.92 18.23
N GLN A 104 -5.53 8.19 18.55
CA GLN A 104 -6.43 9.05 19.34
C GLN A 104 -7.66 9.50 18.54
N ALA A 105 -7.48 9.97 17.31
CA ALA A 105 -8.56 10.48 16.46
C ALA A 105 -9.63 9.41 16.18
N PHE A 106 -9.19 8.15 15.99
CA PHE A 106 -10.07 7.01 15.74
C PHE A 106 -10.44 6.21 17.00
N ARG A 107 -10.10 6.71 18.20
CA ARG A 107 -10.46 6.11 19.50
C ARG A 107 -10.06 4.63 19.61
N GLN A 108 -8.84 4.31 19.20
CA GLN A 108 -8.28 2.96 19.25
C GLN A 108 -7.54 2.66 20.57
N ALA A 109 -7.75 3.51 21.59
CA ALA A 109 -7.12 3.45 22.90
C ALA A 109 -8.14 3.05 23.97
#